data_AF-A0A2N1VAE7-F1
#
_entry.id   AF-A0A2N1VAE7-F1
#
_cell.length_a   1.000
_cell.length_b   1.000
_cell.length_c   1.000
_cell.angle_alpha   90.00
_cell.angle_beta   90.00
_cell.angle_gamma   90.00
#
_symmetry.space_group_name_H-M   'P 1'
#
loop_
_entity.id
_entity.type
_entity.pdbx_description
1 polymer ?
#
loop_
_entity_poly.entity_id
_entity_poly.type
_entity_poly.pdbx_seq_one_letter_code
_entity_poly.pdbx_strand_id
1 'polypeptide(L)'
;MKINRLFTSAGKDPLESIQFAKRVSEIKNPDGSIVFRMEDVFVPKDWSQVATDVLAQKYFRKAGVPKLLSKVKESGVPVWLQPSSADKKLEELPEKERYGSESDARQVFYRLAGTWTYWGWKAKYFDTEEDARAFFDEHVYMLASQFAAPNSPQWFNTGLHWAYGINGPSQGHYYVDYKSGQLTFSEDAYTHPQPHACFIQSIKDDLVNEGGIMDLWVREARLFKYGSGTGSNFSELRGYNEPLSGGGKSSGLMSFLKIGDRSAGAIKSGGTTRRAAKMVTLDIDHPDIEEYINWKVLEEQKVAALVSGSKILNFHLNNIIKACYDEHPENERFNKKTNLRLRKAIIEARKMSVPENYIDRVIKLARLGFRSIEVPVYNEDWNSEAYLTVSGQNSNNSVRVTNQFMQAVLNNDSWNLYWRTEKKKANKEGRAPKACKTFQAEDLWDDIAYAAWSSADPGLQYDTTINEWHTCLGDGAIRASNPCSEYMFLDDTACNLASLNLVKFYNDESQIFNVESYRHATRLWTIVLEISVLMAQYPSKEIAQKSYEYRTLGLGYANLGSLLMRQGIPYDSKDASAIC
;
A
#
# COMPACT_ATOMS: atom_id res chain seq x y z
N MET A 1 33.87 5.77 3.92
CA MET A 1 33.55 7.05 3.28
C MET A 1 33.66 8.19 4.27
N LYS A 2 34.31 9.28 3.85
CA LYS A 2 34.31 10.56 4.57
C LYS A 2 32.94 11.25 4.50
N ILE A 3 32.48 11.75 5.64
CA ILE A 3 31.21 12.46 5.80
C ILE A 3 31.50 13.88 6.28
N ASN A 4 31.19 14.86 5.42
CA ASN A 4 31.28 16.27 5.80
C ASN A 4 30.01 16.67 6.58
N ARG A 5 30.14 17.67 7.45
CA ARG A 5 29.00 18.29 8.13
C ARG A 5 28.59 19.55 7.39
N LEU A 6 27.28 19.77 7.24
CA LEU A 6 26.72 20.98 6.63
C LEU A 6 25.65 21.60 7.52
N PHE A 7 24.75 20.78 8.06
CA PHE A 7 23.67 21.24 8.91
C PHE A 7 24.02 21.24 10.40
N THR A 8 25.02 20.45 10.78
CA THR A 8 25.42 20.23 12.18
C THR A 8 26.87 20.65 12.43
N SER A 9 27.28 20.67 13.69
CA SER A 9 28.64 20.98 14.12
C SER A 9 29.16 19.88 15.04
N ALA A 10 30.43 19.50 14.89
CA ALA A 10 31.03 18.45 15.71
C ALA A 10 30.99 18.80 17.21
N GLY A 11 30.67 17.80 18.03
CA GLY A 11 30.61 17.94 19.50
C GLY A 11 29.39 18.69 20.04
N LYS A 12 28.47 19.16 19.18
CA LYS A 12 27.20 19.80 19.58
C LYS A 12 26.03 18.84 19.39
N ASP A 13 24.97 19.04 20.17
CA ASP A 13 23.71 18.32 19.96
C ASP A 13 23.13 18.71 18.59
N PRO A 14 22.87 17.76 17.67
CA PRO A 14 22.27 18.06 16.36
C PRO A 14 20.91 18.77 16.45
N LEU A 15 20.23 18.71 17.59
CA LEU A 15 18.94 19.35 17.83
C LEU A 15 19.04 20.64 18.65
N GLU A 16 20.24 21.13 19.00
CA GLU A 16 20.44 22.33 19.83
C GLU A 16 19.70 23.57 19.29
N SER A 17 19.63 23.71 17.96
CA SER A 17 18.96 24.84 17.28
C SER A 17 17.44 24.66 17.14
N ILE A 18 16.87 23.51 17.51
CA ILE A 18 15.47 23.18 17.29
C ILE A 18 14.72 23.21 18.63
N GLN A 19 13.75 24.11 18.76
CA GLN A 19 12.87 24.15 19.92
C GLN A 19 11.82 23.03 19.82
N PHE A 20 11.56 22.34 20.92
CA PHE A 20 10.50 21.33 21.02
C PHE A 20 9.32 21.86 21.85
N ALA A 21 8.12 21.44 21.50
CA ALA A 21 6.89 21.77 22.19
C ALA A 21 6.07 20.51 22.47
N LYS A 22 5.34 20.54 23.59
CA LYS A 22 4.36 19.52 23.97
C LYS A 22 3.04 19.82 23.27
N ARG A 23 2.45 18.81 22.64
CA ARG A 23 1.16 18.91 21.93
C ARG A 23 0.26 17.72 22.25
N VAL A 24 -1.02 17.87 21.95
CA VAL A 24 -2.01 16.79 22.01
C VAL A 24 -2.30 16.36 20.58
N SER A 25 -2.34 15.04 20.34
CA SER A 25 -2.91 14.47 19.12
C SER A 25 -4.27 13.88 19.42
N GLU A 26 -5.29 14.26 18.67
CA GLU A 26 -6.67 13.82 18.89
C GLU A 26 -7.41 13.62 17.55
N ILE A 27 -8.12 12.50 17.43
CA ILE A 27 -9.08 12.23 16.35
C ILE A 27 -10.46 12.09 16.97
N LYS A 28 -11.42 12.80 16.40
CA LYS A 28 -12.84 12.63 16.70
C LYS A 28 -13.59 12.13 15.47
N ASN A 29 -14.58 11.29 15.72
CA ASN A 29 -15.62 11.00 14.75
C ASN A 29 -16.48 12.26 14.50
N PRO A 30 -17.26 12.32 13.41
CA PRO A 30 -18.21 13.41 13.16
C PRO A 30 -19.21 13.64 14.29
N ASP A 31 -19.53 12.61 15.07
CA ASP A 31 -20.40 12.68 16.25
C ASP A 31 -19.70 13.23 17.51
N GLY A 32 -18.41 13.58 17.43
CA GLY A 32 -17.60 14.11 18.52
C GLY A 32 -16.93 13.05 19.41
N SER A 33 -17.20 11.76 19.20
CA SER A 33 -16.56 10.67 19.97
C SER A 33 -15.07 10.55 19.62
N ILE A 34 -14.22 10.32 20.63
CA ILE A 34 -12.77 10.24 20.46
C ILE A 34 -12.38 8.85 19.94
N VAL A 35 -11.73 8.82 18.76
CA VAL A 35 -11.19 7.61 18.14
C VAL A 35 -9.78 7.33 18.65
N PHE A 36 -8.99 8.37 18.82
CA PHE A 36 -7.61 8.31 19.30
C PHE A 36 -7.29 9.60 20.02
N ARG A 37 -6.61 9.50 21.15
CA ARG A 37 -6.03 10.65 21.85
C ARG A 37 -4.70 10.25 22.45
N MET A 38 -3.70 11.09 22.22
CA MET A 38 -2.40 10.97 22.84
C MET A 38 -2.02 12.34 23.38
N GLU A 39 -1.88 12.40 24.70
CA GLU A 39 -1.38 13.58 25.38
C GLU A 39 0.15 13.59 25.33
N ASP A 40 0.73 14.75 25.57
CA ASP A 40 2.16 14.88 25.84
C ASP A 40 3.09 14.46 24.69
N VAL A 41 2.66 14.72 23.45
CA VAL A 41 3.46 14.46 22.25
C VAL A 41 4.51 15.56 22.09
N PHE A 42 5.79 15.20 22.20
CA PHE A 42 6.92 16.13 22.03
C PHE A 42 7.39 16.14 20.57
N VAL A 43 7.30 17.29 19.92
CA VAL A 43 7.70 17.50 18.51
C VAL A 43 8.41 18.84 18.35
N PRO A 44 9.17 19.07 17.27
CA PRO A 44 9.67 20.40 16.95
C PRO A 44 8.53 21.42 16.89
N LYS A 45 8.77 22.60 17.47
CA LYS A 45 7.76 23.66 17.65
C LYS A 45 7.16 24.13 16.33
N ASP A 46 7.94 24.09 15.26
CA ASP A 46 7.55 24.58 13.92
C ASP A 46 6.78 23.53 13.10
N TRP A 47 6.62 22.30 13.60
CA TRP A 47 5.78 21.31 12.91
C TRP A 47 4.32 21.74 12.90
N SER A 48 3.59 21.40 11.83
CA SER A 48 2.13 21.58 11.80
C SER A 48 1.44 20.59 12.73
N GLN A 49 0.21 20.90 13.17
CA GLN A 49 -0.60 19.96 13.96
C GLN A 49 -0.83 18.65 13.19
N VAL A 50 -1.07 18.74 11.87
CA VAL A 50 -1.22 17.56 11.00
C VAL A 50 0.02 16.67 11.02
N ALA A 51 1.23 17.24 10.98
CA ALA A 51 2.47 16.46 11.08
C ALA A 51 2.61 15.78 12.45
N THR A 52 2.25 16.49 13.53
CA THR A 52 2.19 15.93 14.89
C THR A 52 1.22 14.74 14.95
N ASP A 53 0.03 14.91 14.40
CA ASP A 53 -1.01 13.90 14.39
C ASP A 53 -0.60 12.65 13.60
N VAL A 54 -0.02 12.85 12.42
CA VAL A 54 0.48 11.74 11.59
C VAL A 54 1.58 10.96 12.31
N LEU A 55 2.55 11.65 12.93
CA LEU A 55 3.63 11.00 13.71
C LEU A 55 3.05 10.18 14.85
N ALA A 56 2.21 10.79 15.70
CA ALA A 56 1.66 10.14 16.89
C ALA A 56 0.74 8.95 16.55
N GLN A 57 -0.07 9.09 15.51
CA GLN A 57 -1.06 8.07 15.16
C GLN A 57 -0.48 6.89 14.40
N LYS A 58 0.51 7.15 13.53
CA LYS A 58 0.99 6.16 12.57
C LYS A 58 2.39 5.66 12.89
N TYR A 59 3.30 6.54 13.30
CA TYR A 59 4.73 6.25 13.29
C TYR A 59 5.34 6.02 14.68
N PHE A 60 4.72 6.54 15.74
CA PHE A 60 5.06 6.12 17.09
C PHE A 60 4.73 4.65 17.33
N ARG A 61 5.71 3.93 17.86
CA ARG A 61 5.50 2.58 18.38
C ARG A 61 4.56 2.66 19.57
N LYS A 62 3.37 2.05 19.42
CA LYS A 62 2.28 2.17 20.40
C LYS A 62 2.41 1.28 21.63
N ALA A 63 3.25 0.24 21.59
CA ALA A 63 3.38 -0.73 22.67
C ALA A 63 4.72 -1.45 22.63
N GLY A 64 5.13 -1.95 23.79
CA GLY A 64 6.34 -2.78 23.96
C GLY A 64 7.64 -1.99 24.05
N VAL A 65 7.58 -0.65 24.14
CA VAL A 65 8.77 0.18 24.37
C VAL A 65 9.14 0.09 25.86
N PRO A 66 10.32 -0.43 26.24
CA PRO A 66 10.70 -0.54 27.64
C PRO A 66 10.92 0.83 28.28
N LYS A 67 10.46 1.02 29.53
CA LYS A 67 10.64 2.28 30.28
C LYS A 67 12.09 2.49 30.73
N LEU A 68 12.84 1.42 30.95
CA LEU A 68 14.25 1.41 31.31
C LEU A 68 15.02 0.56 30.30
N LEU A 69 16.13 1.10 29.80
CA LEU A 69 16.98 0.49 28.80
C LEU A 69 18.41 0.38 29.31
N SER A 70 19.08 -0.71 28.96
CA SER A 70 20.51 -0.92 29.20
C SER A 70 21.23 -1.13 27.86
N LYS A 71 22.50 -0.67 27.78
CA LYS A 71 23.32 -0.88 26.59
C LYS A 71 23.84 -2.32 26.52
N VAL A 72 23.67 -2.95 25.37
CA VAL A 72 24.22 -4.28 25.08
C VAL A 72 25.61 -4.08 24.49
N LYS A 73 26.64 -4.66 25.13
CA LYS A 73 28.02 -4.55 24.65
C LYS A 73 28.25 -5.47 23.45
N GLU A 74 28.57 -4.88 22.32
CA GLU A 74 29.01 -5.56 21.11
C GLU A 74 30.47 -5.19 20.78
N SER A 75 31.31 -6.20 20.55
CA SER A 75 32.72 -5.98 20.21
C SER A 75 32.86 -5.28 18.86
N GLY A 76 33.76 -4.30 18.78
CA GLY A 76 34.01 -3.54 17.56
C GLY A 76 32.99 -2.44 17.25
N VAL A 77 31.98 -2.23 18.11
CA VAL A 77 31.02 -1.12 18.00
C VAL A 77 31.36 -0.03 19.02
N PRO A 78 31.43 1.25 18.65
CA PRO A 78 31.67 2.35 19.58
C PRO A 78 30.62 2.43 20.68
N VAL A 79 31.02 2.83 21.89
CA VAL A 79 30.14 2.84 23.09
C VAL A 79 28.84 3.60 22.87
N TRP A 80 28.88 4.71 22.13
CA TRP A 80 27.72 5.55 21.85
C TRP A 80 26.73 4.92 20.85
N LEU A 81 27.20 4.00 20.01
CA LEU A 81 26.43 3.36 18.92
C LEU A 81 25.93 1.95 19.31
N GLN A 82 26.23 1.52 20.53
CA GLN A 82 25.80 0.21 21.05
C GLN A 82 24.27 0.10 21.07
N PRO A 83 23.71 -1.05 20.66
CA PRO A 83 22.29 -1.32 20.77
C PRO A 83 21.85 -1.32 22.24
N SER A 84 20.55 -1.19 22.45
CA SER A 84 19.94 -1.24 23.79
C SER A 84 18.97 -2.43 23.89
N SER A 85 18.75 -2.90 25.10
CA SER A 85 17.70 -3.85 25.45
C SER A 85 16.96 -3.41 26.71
N ALA A 86 15.80 -4.02 26.98
CA ALA A 86 15.10 -3.92 28.26
C ALA A 86 16.08 -4.11 29.43
N ASP A 87 16.13 -3.15 30.37
CA ASP A 87 16.95 -3.26 31.57
C ASP A 87 16.31 -4.26 32.56
N LYS A 88 17.13 -5.05 33.26
CA LYS A 88 16.65 -5.97 34.31
C LYS A 88 15.91 -5.23 35.43
N LYS A 89 16.25 -3.97 35.69
CA LYS A 89 15.57 -3.10 36.67
C LYS A 89 14.10 -2.82 36.32
N LEU A 90 13.64 -3.16 35.12
CA LEU A 90 12.20 -3.15 34.81
C LEU A 90 11.40 -4.04 35.76
N GLU A 91 11.98 -5.12 36.28
CA GLU A 91 11.30 -6.01 37.22
C GLU A 91 10.94 -5.30 38.54
N GLU A 92 11.69 -4.25 38.89
CA GLU A 92 11.46 -3.40 40.07
C GLU A 92 10.25 -2.48 39.89
N LEU A 93 9.80 -2.25 38.65
CA LEU A 93 8.62 -1.44 38.36
C LEU A 93 7.34 -2.28 38.37
N PRO A 94 6.18 -1.69 38.71
CA PRO A 94 4.87 -2.34 38.54
C PRO A 94 4.68 -2.81 37.10
N GLU A 95 4.10 -4.00 36.91
CA GLU A 95 3.98 -4.66 35.60
C GLU A 95 3.40 -3.73 34.51
N LYS A 96 2.36 -2.95 34.87
CA LYS A 96 1.69 -2.01 33.97
C LYS A 96 2.55 -0.80 33.55
N GLU A 97 3.65 -0.55 34.23
CA GLU A 97 4.55 0.59 33.95
C GLU A 97 5.85 0.17 33.26
N ARG A 98 6.10 -1.13 33.09
CA ARG A 98 7.36 -1.64 32.51
C ARG A 98 7.51 -1.28 31.04
N TYR A 99 6.41 -1.24 30.31
CA TYR A 99 6.37 -1.00 28.88
C TYR A 99 5.34 0.07 28.54
N GLY A 100 5.64 0.87 27.52
CA GLY A 100 4.78 1.92 27.02
C GLY A 100 4.90 2.11 25.51
N SER A 101 4.73 3.36 25.09
CA SER A 101 4.79 3.82 23.70
C SER A 101 5.88 4.88 23.51
N GLU A 102 6.26 5.14 22.25
CA GLU A 102 6.99 6.36 21.90
C GLU A 102 6.04 7.56 22.03
N SER A 103 6.49 8.65 22.66
CA SER A 103 5.75 9.90 22.83
C SER A 103 6.54 11.14 22.41
N ASP A 104 7.79 10.95 22.00
CA ASP A 104 8.72 12.02 21.66
C ASP A 104 9.34 11.76 20.28
N ALA A 105 9.24 12.73 19.38
CA ALA A 105 9.77 12.63 18.02
C ALA A 105 11.27 12.31 17.99
N ARG A 106 12.02 12.73 19.01
CA ARG A 106 13.45 12.44 19.16
C ARG A 106 13.72 10.93 19.26
N GLN A 107 12.83 10.17 19.92
CA GLN A 107 12.94 8.72 19.99
C GLN A 107 12.95 8.10 18.58
N VAL A 108 12.06 8.58 17.71
CA VAL A 108 11.97 8.13 16.32
C VAL A 108 13.20 8.55 15.52
N PHE A 109 13.63 9.82 15.63
CA PHE A 109 14.82 10.30 14.91
C PHE A 109 16.06 9.50 15.28
N TYR A 110 16.26 9.24 16.58
CA TYR A 110 17.41 8.50 17.09
C TYR A 110 17.39 7.03 16.72
N ARG A 111 16.24 6.34 16.77
CA ARG A 111 16.22 4.93 16.36
C ARG A 111 16.46 4.76 14.87
N LEU A 112 15.97 5.68 14.03
CA LEU A 112 16.19 5.63 12.59
C LEU A 112 17.67 5.91 12.27
N ALA A 113 18.15 7.11 12.60
CA ALA A 113 19.52 7.53 12.30
C ALA A 113 20.55 6.61 12.98
N GLY A 114 20.29 6.19 14.22
CA GLY A 114 21.17 5.31 14.98
C GLY A 114 21.28 3.92 14.37
N THR A 115 20.17 3.35 13.89
CA THR A 115 20.20 2.03 13.25
C THR A 115 20.91 2.06 11.90
N TRP A 116 20.65 3.07 11.08
CA TRP A 116 21.40 3.24 9.82
C TRP A 116 22.89 3.41 10.09
N THR A 117 23.26 4.21 11.08
CA THR A 117 24.66 4.41 11.46
C THR A 117 25.29 3.12 12.01
N TYR A 118 24.56 2.35 12.82
CA TYR A 118 25.02 1.08 13.38
C TYR A 118 25.33 0.05 12.29
N TRP A 119 24.43 -0.12 11.32
CA TRP A 119 24.67 -1.02 10.19
C TRP A 119 25.75 -0.50 9.25
N GLY A 120 25.78 0.80 8.96
CA GLY A 120 26.85 1.43 8.19
C GLY A 120 28.22 1.25 8.83
N TRP A 121 28.31 1.38 10.16
CA TRP A 121 29.54 1.12 10.92
C TRP A 121 29.99 -0.34 10.79
N LYS A 122 29.08 -1.29 11.05
CA LYS A 122 29.36 -2.73 10.99
C LYS A 122 29.81 -3.18 9.59
N ALA A 123 29.26 -2.57 8.55
CA ALA A 123 29.60 -2.85 7.17
C ALA A 123 30.71 -1.91 6.61
N LYS A 124 31.37 -1.12 7.47
CA LYS A 124 32.54 -0.28 7.15
C LYS A 124 32.27 0.82 6.08
N TYR A 125 31.09 1.43 6.13
CA TYR A 125 30.74 2.57 5.28
C TYR A 125 31.47 3.85 5.66
N PHE A 126 31.96 3.96 6.90
CA PHE A 126 32.59 5.17 7.44
C PHE A 126 34.10 4.97 7.54
N ASP A 127 34.89 5.98 7.17
CA ASP A 127 36.36 5.90 7.27
C ASP A 127 36.81 6.03 8.73
N THR A 128 36.08 6.83 9.53
CA THR A 128 36.37 7.08 10.94
C THR A 128 35.10 7.08 11.81
N GLU A 129 35.27 7.03 13.14
CA GLU A 129 34.16 7.21 14.09
C GLU A 129 33.53 8.62 13.97
N GLU A 130 34.33 9.64 13.64
CA GLU A 130 33.80 10.99 13.44
C GLU A 130 32.89 11.08 12.21
N ASP A 131 33.21 10.34 11.13
CA ASP A 131 32.34 10.26 9.96
C ASP A 131 30.99 9.59 10.30
N ALA A 132 31.01 8.55 11.14
CA ALA A 132 29.80 7.89 11.61
C ALA A 132 28.95 8.83 12.50
N ARG A 133 29.59 9.63 13.36
CA ARG A 133 28.90 10.66 14.16
C ARG A 133 28.31 11.76 13.28
N ALA A 134 29.08 12.25 12.31
CA ALA A 134 28.58 13.24 11.36
C ALA A 134 27.38 12.72 10.58
N PHE A 135 27.41 11.46 10.13
CA PHE A 135 26.27 10.82 9.48
C PHE A 135 25.05 10.75 10.40
N PHE A 136 25.22 10.32 11.64
CA PHE A 136 24.14 10.28 12.63
C PHE A 136 23.52 11.67 12.85
N ASP A 137 24.36 12.65 13.17
CA ASP A 137 23.94 14.02 13.52
C ASP A 137 23.20 14.71 12.36
N GLU A 138 23.74 14.62 11.14
CA GLU A 138 23.13 15.22 9.95
C GLU A 138 21.74 14.62 9.65
N HIS A 139 21.56 13.31 9.82
CA HIS A 139 20.25 12.67 9.62
C HIS A 139 19.25 13.02 10.72
N VAL A 140 19.68 13.08 11.98
CA VAL A 140 18.84 13.54 13.08
C VAL A 140 18.32 14.94 12.80
N TYR A 141 19.20 15.86 12.39
CA TYR A 141 18.81 17.21 12.02
C TYR A 141 17.85 17.23 10.83
N MET A 142 18.18 16.51 9.75
CA MET A 142 17.34 16.48 8.53
C MET A 142 15.93 15.92 8.81
N LEU A 143 15.80 14.91 9.67
CA LEU A 143 14.51 14.36 10.09
C LEU A 143 13.70 15.37 10.91
N ALA A 144 14.33 16.01 11.91
CA ALA A 144 13.67 17.00 12.76
C ALA A 144 13.23 18.25 11.98
N SER A 145 14.08 18.71 11.06
CA SER A 145 13.83 19.89 10.22
C SER A 145 13.02 19.61 8.95
N GLN A 146 12.60 18.35 8.74
CA GLN A 146 11.80 17.87 7.61
C GLN A 146 12.44 18.14 6.23
N PHE A 147 13.76 18.05 6.13
CA PHE A 147 14.50 18.09 4.86
C PHE A 147 14.22 16.86 3.99
N ALA A 148 13.95 15.73 4.63
CA ALA A 148 13.71 14.47 3.96
C ALA A 148 12.84 13.55 4.82
N ALA A 149 12.17 12.61 4.16
CA ALA A 149 11.45 11.53 4.82
C ALA A 149 11.70 10.20 4.09
N PRO A 150 12.01 9.12 4.82
CA PRO A 150 12.02 7.79 4.24
C PRO A 150 10.59 7.27 4.06
N ASN A 151 10.43 6.18 3.32
CA ASN A 151 9.15 5.49 3.16
C ASN A 151 8.58 4.97 4.49
N SER A 152 7.26 4.79 4.56
CA SER A 152 6.55 4.43 5.81
C SER A 152 7.11 3.19 6.54
N PRO A 153 7.44 2.06 5.87
CA PRO A 153 8.08 0.92 6.55
C PRO A 153 9.37 1.22 7.33
N GLN A 154 10.16 2.21 6.92
CA GLN A 154 11.32 2.66 7.71
C GLN A 154 10.86 3.20 9.05
N TRP A 155 9.88 4.10 9.04
CA TRP A 155 9.29 4.64 10.26
C TRP A 155 8.69 3.53 11.15
N PHE A 156 8.07 2.50 10.58
CA PHE A 156 7.44 1.44 11.39
C PHE A 156 8.44 0.48 12.03
N ASN A 157 9.46 0.06 11.27
CA ASN A 157 10.22 -1.15 11.59
C ASN A 157 11.69 -0.85 11.95
N THR A 158 12.28 0.21 11.41
CA THR A 158 13.71 0.47 11.54
C THR A 158 14.06 0.88 12.97
N GLY A 159 14.99 0.15 13.56
CA GLY A 159 15.57 0.46 14.86
C GLY A 159 14.76 0.05 16.07
N LEU A 160 13.64 -0.66 15.90
CA LEU A 160 12.91 -1.22 17.05
C LEU A 160 13.79 -2.18 17.87
N HIS A 161 14.53 -3.06 17.20
CA HIS A 161 15.47 -3.94 17.87
C HIS A 161 16.71 -3.19 18.40
N TRP A 162 17.34 -2.35 17.56
CA TRP A 162 18.55 -1.63 17.95
C TRP A 162 18.33 -0.65 19.12
N ALA A 163 17.23 0.10 19.11
CA ALA A 163 16.97 1.12 20.13
C ALA A 163 16.33 0.57 21.41
N TYR A 164 15.55 -0.51 21.31
CA TYR A 164 14.71 -1.00 22.42
C TYR A 164 14.86 -2.48 22.76
N GLY A 165 15.55 -3.27 21.94
CA GLY A 165 15.59 -4.73 22.04
C GLY A 165 14.25 -5.40 21.73
N ILE A 166 13.33 -4.69 21.05
CA ILE A 166 12.04 -5.28 20.65
C ILE A 166 12.30 -6.35 19.61
N ASN A 167 11.78 -7.55 19.87
CA ASN A 167 11.88 -8.69 18.95
C ASN A 167 10.60 -9.54 18.92
N GLY A 168 10.55 -10.54 18.04
CA GLY A 168 9.47 -11.49 17.91
C GLY A 168 9.89 -12.74 17.12
N PRO A 169 9.05 -13.80 17.08
CA PRO A 169 9.40 -15.03 16.37
C PRO A 169 9.54 -14.78 14.87
N SER A 170 10.37 -15.58 14.20
CA SER A 170 10.52 -15.56 12.74
C SER A 170 9.16 -15.63 12.03
N GLN A 171 9.04 -14.89 10.92
CA GLN A 171 7.83 -14.83 10.08
C GLN A 171 8.01 -15.49 8.71
N GLY A 172 9.12 -16.23 8.53
CA GLY A 172 9.44 -16.88 7.25
C GLY A 172 10.16 -15.98 6.26
N HIS A 173 10.95 -15.03 6.75
CA HIS A 173 11.73 -14.09 5.96
C HIS A 173 13.18 -14.54 5.79
N TYR A 174 13.86 -13.99 4.79
CA TYR A 174 15.25 -14.27 4.44
C TYR A 174 16.03 -12.97 4.28
N TYR A 175 17.35 -13.04 4.46
CA TYR A 175 18.28 -11.94 4.16
C TYR A 175 19.56 -12.52 3.57
N VAL A 176 20.38 -11.70 2.93
CA VAL A 176 21.74 -12.08 2.55
C VAL A 176 22.69 -11.53 3.62
N ASP A 177 23.45 -12.39 4.27
CA ASP A 177 24.44 -11.95 5.25
C ASP A 177 25.53 -11.14 4.55
N TYR A 178 25.70 -9.89 4.96
CA TYR A 178 26.59 -8.96 4.27
C TYR A 178 28.08 -9.32 4.39
N LYS A 179 28.47 -10.21 5.32
CA LYS A 179 29.86 -10.63 5.48
C LYS A 179 30.17 -11.85 4.61
N SER A 180 29.29 -12.84 4.62
CA SER A 180 29.47 -14.10 3.89
C SER A 180 28.94 -14.06 2.47
N GLY A 181 28.01 -13.15 2.18
CA GLY A 181 27.25 -13.11 0.92
C GLY A 181 26.24 -14.25 0.79
N GLN A 182 25.94 -14.99 1.87
CA GLN A 182 25.06 -16.15 1.82
C GLN A 182 23.61 -15.80 2.19
N LEU A 183 22.69 -16.32 1.38
CA LEU A 183 21.26 -16.30 1.67
C LEU A 183 20.99 -17.09 2.95
N THR A 184 20.33 -16.44 3.91
CA THR A 184 20.15 -16.90 5.28
C THR A 184 18.69 -16.73 5.71
N PHE A 185 18.17 -17.68 6.47
CA PHE A 185 16.85 -17.60 7.07
C PHE A 185 16.86 -16.67 8.28
N SER A 186 15.83 -15.83 8.42
CA SER A 186 15.74 -14.90 9.54
C SER A 186 15.23 -15.62 10.79
N GLU A 187 16.02 -15.64 11.86
CA GLU A 187 15.68 -16.33 13.10
C GLU A 187 14.59 -15.58 13.91
N ASP A 188 14.42 -14.28 13.63
CA ASP A 188 13.50 -13.40 14.34
C ASP A 188 12.85 -12.33 13.44
N ALA A 189 11.97 -11.52 14.04
CA ALA A 189 11.15 -10.54 13.33
C ALA A 189 11.78 -9.14 13.16
N TYR A 190 12.82 -8.76 13.91
CA TYR A 190 13.23 -7.35 14.01
C TYR A 190 14.73 -7.07 14.07
N THR A 191 15.60 -8.07 14.26
CA THR A 191 17.05 -7.89 14.20
C THR A 191 17.46 -7.39 12.82
N HIS A 192 16.87 -7.97 11.78
CA HIS A 192 16.80 -7.40 10.44
C HIS A 192 15.41 -6.79 10.24
N PRO A 193 15.27 -5.47 10.02
CA PRO A 193 13.94 -4.89 9.76
C PRO A 193 13.42 -5.25 8.35
N GLN A 194 12.13 -5.03 8.10
CA GLN A 194 11.58 -4.91 6.74
C GLN A 194 11.36 -3.41 6.40
N PRO A 195 12.39 -2.70 5.91
CA PRO A 195 12.32 -1.25 5.69
C PRO A 195 11.83 -0.86 4.28
N HIS A 196 11.65 -1.80 3.36
CA HIS A 196 11.30 -1.52 1.96
C HIS A 196 9.79 -1.30 1.81
N ALA A 197 9.38 -0.40 0.92
CA ALA A 197 7.95 -0.12 0.68
C ALA A 197 7.40 -0.82 -0.56
N CYS A 198 8.25 -1.06 -1.56
CA CYS A 198 7.82 -1.43 -2.89
C CYS A 198 8.42 -2.78 -3.25
N PHE A 199 7.57 -3.72 -3.68
CA PHE A 199 7.97 -5.07 -4.04
C PHE A 199 7.34 -5.47 -5.37
N ILE A 200 8.12 -6.12 -6.22
CA ILE A 200 7.63 -6.78 -7.42
C ILE A 200 7.77 -8.29 -7.18
N GLN A 201 6.70 -9.04 -7.42
CA GLN A 201 6.68 -10.48 -7.18
C GLN A 201 6.26 -11.23 -8.44
N SER A 202 6.99 -12.29 -8.78
CA SER A 202 6.58 -13.21 -9.82
C SER A 202 5.47 -14.15 -9.32
N ILE A 203 4.71 -14.66 -10.29
CA ILE A 203 3.71 -15.69 -10.09
C ILE A 203 3.80 -16.71 -11.24
N LYS A 204 3.77 -17.99 -10.88
CA LYS A 204 3.71 -19.10 -11.82
C LYS A 204 2.28 -19.63 -11.90
N ASP A 205 1.94 -20.17 -13.07
CA ASP A 205 0.67 -20.89 -13.33
C ASP A 205 0.69 -22.28 -12.66
N ASP A 206 0.77 -22.26 -11.33
CA ASP A 206 0.77 -23.39 -10.39
C ASP A 206 -0.07 -23.00 -9.17
N LEU A 207 -0.87 -23.93 -8.64
CA LEU A 207 -1.81 -23.61 -7.57
C LEU A 207 -1.13 -23.48 -6.19
N VAL A 208 -0.25 -24.41 -5.81
CA VAL A 208 0.16 -24.61 -4.39
C VAL A 208 1.66 -24.70 -4.15
N ASN A 209 2.47 -24.88 -5.19
CA ASN A 209 3.92 -24.99 -5.04
C ASN A 209 4.58 -23.60 -4.84
N GLU A 210 5.85 -23.59 -4.45
CA GLU A 210 6.65 -22.38 -4.27
C GLU A 210 6.66 -21.52 -5.55
N GLY A 211 6.31 -20.24 -5.42
CA GLY A 211 6.11 -19.33 -6.54
C GLY A 211 4.75 -19.45 -7.26
N GLY A 212 3.85 -20.34 -6.82
CA GLY A 212 2.48 -20.47 -7.33
C GLY A 212 1.50 -19.44 -6.74
N ILE A 213 0.22 -19.62 -7.06
CA ILE A 213 -0.87 -18.69 -6.71
C ILE A 213 -1.06 -18.58 -5.20
N MET A 214 -1.20 -19.71 -4.48
CA MET A 214 -1.44 -19.68 -3.03
C MET A 214 -0.21 -19.22 -2.25
N ASP A 215 0.99 -19.54 -2.74
CA ASP A 215 2.24 -19.05 -2.16
C ASP A 215 2.39 -17.53 -2.30
N LEU A 216 1.99 -16.94 -3.45
CA LEU A 216 1.94 -15.49 -3.60
C LEU A 216 1.13 -14.83 -2.49
N TRP A 217 -0.08 -15.34 -2.18
CA TRP A 217 -0.91 -14.76 -1.11
C TRP A 217 -0.23 -14.82 0.26
N VAL A 218 0.53 -15.88 0.56
CA VAL A 218 1.31 -15.99 1.80
C VAL A 218 2.43 -14.94 1.82
N ARG A 219 3.16 -14.78 0.71
CA ARG A 219 4.23 -13.77 0.60
C ARG A 219 3.70 -12.34 0.69
N GLU A 220 2.57 -12.06 0.05
CA GLU A 220 1.89 -10.76 0.16
C GLU A 220 1.42 -10.47 1.59
N ALA A 221 0.84 -11.45 2.28
CA ALA A 221 0.43 -11.29 3.68
C ALA A 221 1.61 -10.94 4.59
N ARG A 222 2.78 -11.57 4.37
CA ARG A 222 4.03 -11.21 5.06
C ARG A 222 4.41 -9.75 4.78
N LEU A 223 4.35 -9.29 3.54
CA LEU A 223 4.66 -7.91 3.19
C LEU A 223 3.70 -6.90 3.82
N PHE A 224 2.40 -7.14 3.70
CA PHE A 224 1.37 -6.26 4.23
C PHE A 224 1.49 -6.11 5.74
N LYS A 225 1.76 -7.19 6.48
CA LYS A 225 1.96 -7.18 7.93
C LYS A 225 2.97 -6.12 8.39
N TYR A 226 4.01 -5.88 7.60
CA TYR A 226 5.09 -4.93 7.92
C TYR A 226 4.98 -3.56 7.22
N GLY A 227 3.87 -3.28 6.53
CA GLY A 227 3.59 -1.95 5.99
C GLY A 227 3.95 -1.73 4.52
N SER A 228 4.35 -2.78 3.81
CA SER A 228 4.82 -2.70 2.43
C SER A 228 3.71 -3.01 1.42
N GLY A 229 3.87 -2.52 0.20
CA GLY A 229 3.01 -2.81 -0.94
C GLY A 229 3.71 -3.68 -1.97
N THR A 230 2.93 -4.35 -2.82
CA THR A 230 3.46 -5.29 -3.80
C THR A 230 2.69 -5.26 -5.12
N GLY A 231 3.36 -5.54 -6.22
CA GLY A 231 2.68 -5.81 -7.49
C GLY A 231 3.19 -7.06 -8.18
N SER A 232 2.30 -7.62 -9.00
CA SER A 232 2.56 -8.82 -9.79
C SER A 232 1.87 -8.72 -11.13
N ASN A 233 2.52 -9.25 -12.16
CA ASN A 233 1.89 -9.47 -13.44
C ASN A 233 1.28 -10.87 -13.48
N PHE A 234 -0.02 -10.94 -13.70
CA PHE A 234 -0.78 -12.18 -13.68
C PHE A 234 -0.94 -12.84 -15.06
N SER A 235 -0.30 -12.29 -16.09
CA SER A 235 -0.47 -12.72 -17.48
C SER A 235 0.02 -14.13 -17.77
N GLU A 236 0.85 -14.72 -16.90
CA GLU A 236 1.28 -16.11 -17.05
C GLU A 236 0.19 -17.11 -16.62
N LEU A 237 -0.79 -16.69 -15.82
CA LEU A 237 -1.91 -17.54 -15.42
C LEU A 237 -2.79 -17.86 -16.63
N ARG A 238 -3.27 -19.10 -16.69
CA ARG A 238 -4.17 -19.51 -17.77
C ARG A 238 -5.55 -18.87 -17.61
N GLY A 239 -6.15 -18.52 -18.75
CA GLY A 239 -7.47 -17.90 -18.82
C GLY A 239 -8.62 -18.85 -18.52
N TYR A 240 -9.83 -18.28 -18.52
CA TYR A 240 -11.06 -19.04 -18.36
C TYR A 240 -11.20 -20.11 -19.45
N ASN A 241 -11.69 -21.29 -19.06
CA ASN A 241 -11.89 -22.44 -19.94
C ASN A 241 -10.63 -23.09 -20.56
N GLU A 242 -9.42 -22.63 -20.23
CA GLU A 242 -8.18 -23.29 -20.67
C GLU A 242 -8.04 -24.71 -20.05
N PRO A 243 -7.46 -25.69 -20.77
CA PRO A 243 -7.36 -27.06 -20.30
C PRO A 243 -6.43 -27.22 -19.07
N LEU A 244 -6.79 -28.15 -18.18
CA LEU A 244 -5.96 -28.56 -17.05
C LEU A 244 -5.29 -29.92 -17.29
N SER A 245 -4.12 -30.14 -16.69
CA SER A 245 -3.36 -31.39 -16.83
C SER A 245 -4.07 -32.61 -16.27
N GLY A 246 -4.83 -32.45 -15.18
CA GLY A 246 -5.62 -33.52 -14.55
C GLY A 246 -6.98 -33.79 -15.20
N GLY A 247 -7.28 -33.16 -16.35
CA GLY A 247 -8.62 -33.10 -16.93
C GLY A 247 -9.45 -31.95 -16.35
N GLY A 248 -10.46 -31.51 -17.10
CA GLY A 248 -11.27 -30.34 -16.77
C GLY A 248 -10.74 -29.02 -17.34
N LYS A 249 -11.29 -27.91 -16.84
CA LYS A 249 -11.05 -26.55 -17.36
C LYS A 249 -10.75 -25.57 -16.23
N SER A 250 -9.92 -24.58 -16.53
CA SER A 250 -9.56 -23.50 -15.62
C SER A 250 -10.76 -22.63 -15.24
N SER A 251 -10.79 -22.18 -13.99
CA SER A 251 -11.72 -21.16 -13.48
C SER A 251 -11.38 -19.74 -13.95
N GLY A 252 -10.26 -19.56 -14.65
CA GLY A 252 -9.77 -18.28 -15.16
C GLY A 252 -9.11 -17.40 -14.11
N LEU A 253 -8.36 -16.41 -14.58
CA LEU A 253 -7.59 -15.48 -13.75
C LEU A 253 -8.47 -14.75 -12.74
N MET A 254 -9.64 -14.28 -13.19
CA MET A 254 -10.53 -13.42 -12.41
C MET A 254 -11.00 -14.09 -11.12
N SER A 255 -11.12 -15.41 -11.09
CA SER A 255 -11.46 -16.16 -9.88
C SER A 255 -10.40 -16.01 -8.78
N PHE A 256 -9.11 -16.05 -9.14
CA PHE A 256 -8.00 -15.89 -8.20
C PHE A 256 -7.78 -14.44 -7.80
N LEU A 257 -7.99 -13.49 -8.71
CA LEU A 257 -7.92 -12.06 -8.39
C LEU A 257 -8.94 -11.67 -7.33
N LYS A 258 -10.15 -12.24 -7.37
CA LYS A 258 -11.18 -12.05 -6.33
C LYS A 258 -10.74 -12.58 -4.97
N ILE A 259 -10.01 -13.71 -4.93
CA ILE A 259 -9.43 -14.24 -3.67
C ILE A 259 -8.35 -13.30 -3.14
N GLY A 260 -7.44 -12.86 -4.01
CA GLY A 260 -6.36 -11.93 -3.67
C GLY A 260 -6.87 -10.59 -3.14
N ASP A 261 -7.88 -10.03 -3.79
CA ASP A 261 -8.55 -8.81 -3.35
C ASP A 261 -9.12 -8.95 -1.93
N ARG A 262 -9.82 -10.06 -1.64
CA ARG A 262 -10.34 -10.33 -0.29
C ARG A 262 -9.23 -10.53 0.74
N SER A 263 -8.15 -11.20 0.36
CA SER A 263 -6.98 -11.37 1.22
C SER A 263 -6.35 -10.02 1.58
N ALA A 264 -6.14 -9.15 0.60
CA ALA A 264 -5.60 -7.81 0.80
C ALA A 264 -6.51 -6.95 1.69
N GLY A 265 -7.83 -6.98 1.47
CA GLY A 265 -8.80 -6.25 2.28
C GLY A 265 -8.89 -6.70 3.74
N ALA A 266 -8.56 -7.96 4.04
CA ALA A 266 -8.58 -8.50 5.41
C ALA A 266 -7.35 -8.10 6.24
N ILE A 267 -6.25 -7.68 5.61
CA ILE A 267 -4.97 -7.45 6.28
C ILE A 267 -4.75 -5.95 6.52
N LYS A 268 -4.60 -5.57 7.79
CA LYS A 268 -4.22 -4.22 8.20
C LYS A 268 -2.71 -4.03 8.12
N SER A 269 -2.27 -3.11 7.27
CA SER A 269 -0.87 -2.95 6.92
C SER A 269 -0.04 -2.28 8.03
N GLY A 270 1.10 -2.87 8.37
CA GLY A 270 2.03 -2.36 9.39
C GLY A 270 1.47 -2.35 10.82
N GLY A 271 0.39 -3.10 11.09
CA GLY A 271 -0.32 -3.04 12.38
C GLY A 271 -1.02 -1.70 12.65
N THR A 272 -1.20 -0.87 11.61
CA THR A 272 -1.89 0.42 11.66
C THR A 272 -3.30 0.32 11.07
N THR A 273 -4.02 1.43 10.94
CA THR A 273 -5.33 1.49 10.25
C THR A 273 -5.22 1.49 8.72
N ARG A 274 -4.01 1.35 8.14
CA ARG A 274 -3.79 1.41 6.68
C ARG A 274 -4.20 0.09 6.00
N ARG A 275 -4.87 0.17 4.85
CA ARG A 275 -5.16 -0.99 3.98
C ARG A 275 -3.88 -1.51 3.31
N ALA A 276 -3.86 -2.80 2.97
CA ALA A 276 -2.85 -3.35 2.08
C ALA A 276 -2.84 -2.61 0.72
N ALA A 277 -1.68 -2.55 0.08
CA ALA A 277 -1.52 -1.90 -1.23
C ALA A 277 -1.01 -2.93 -2.23
N LYS A 278 -1.81 -3.18 -3.27
CA LYS A 278 -1.55 -4.21 -4.28
C LYS A 278 -1.66 -3.64 -5.70
N MET A 279 -0.72 -3.96 -6.59
CA MET A 279 -0.86 -3.80 -8.04
C MET A 279 -1.15 -5.16 -8.68
N VAL A 280 -2.17 -5.20 -9.52
CA VAL A 280 -2.47 -6.33 -10.41
C VAL A 280 -2.23 -5.83 -11.83
N THR A 281 -1.25 -6.41 -12.53
CA THR A 281 -0.98 -6.09 -13.94
C THR A 281 -1.45 -7.22 -14.84
N LEU A 282 -2.06 -6.89 -15.99
CA LEU A 282 -2.43 -7.85 -17.02
C LEU A 282 -2.04 -7.35 -18.42
N ASP A 283 -1.42 -8.20 -19.22
CA ASP A 283 -1.00 -7.87 -20.58
C ASP A 283 -2.22 -7.87 -21.51
N ILE A 284 -2.27 -6.90 -22.43
CA ILE A 284 -3.41 -6.63 -23.33
C ILE A 284 -3.79 -7.79 -24.27
N ASP A 285 -2.96 -8.84 -24.36
CA ASP A 285 -3.24 -10.03 -25.18
C ASP A 285 -3.76 -11.24 -24.37
N HIS A 286 -4.04 -11.03 -23.08
CA HIS A 286 -4.55 -12.07 -22.20
C HIS A 286 -6.00 -12.43 -22.54
N PRO A 287 -6.39 -13.72 -22.54
CA PRO A 287 -7.75 -14.15 -22.90
C PRO A 287 -8.85 -13.56 -22.02
N ASP A 288 -8.55 -13.29 -20.75
CA ASP A 288 -9.49 -12.70 -19.77
C ASP A 288 -9.42 -11.16 -19.72
N ILE A 289 -8.77 -10.48 -20.69
CA ILE A 289 -8.51 -9.03 -20.64
C ILE A 289 -9.79 -8.17 -20.62
N GLU A 290 -10.82 -8.58 -21.36
CA GLU A 290 -12.12 -7.88 -21.46
C GLU A 290 -12.84 -7.86 -20.10
N GLU A 291 -12.89 -8.99 -19.38
CA GLU A 291 -13.46 -9.06 -18.03
C GLU A 291 -12.62 -8.25 -17.05
N TYR A 292 -11.29 -8.29 -17.20
CA TYR A 292 -10.36 -7.56 -16.33
C TYR A 292 -10.50 -6.03 -16.47
N ILE A 293 -10.57 -5.50 -17.69
CA ILE A 293 -10.74 -4.06 -17.96
C ILE A 293 -12.05 -3.55 -17.33
N ASN A 294 -13.14 -4.28 -17.56
CA ASN A 294 -14.46 -3.87 -17.10
C ASN A 294 -14.76 -4.24 -15.63
N TRP A 295 -13.82 -4.88 -14.93
CA TRP A 295 -14.07 -5.48 -13.62
C TRP A 295 -14.58 -4.47 -12.60
N LYS A 296 -13.85 -3.37 -12.36
CA LYS A 296 -14.24 -2.39 -11.34
C LYS A 296 -15.52 -1.64 -11.70
N VAL A 297 -15.70 -1.29 -12.98
CA VAL A 297 -16.94 -0.66 -13.48
C VAL A 297 -18.16 -1.50 -13.11
N LEU A 298 -18.11 -2.81 -13.34
CA LEU A 298 -19.22 -3.72 -13.01
C LEU A 298 -19.43 -3.86 -11.51
N GLU A 299 -18.37 -3.76 -10.70
CA GLU A 299 -18.47 -3.80 -9.23
C GLU A 299 -19.06 -2.51 -8.66
N GLU A 300 -18.72 -1.35 -9.23
CA GLU A 300 -19.36 -0.06 -8.89
C GLU A 300 -20.86 -0.06 -9.20
N GLN A 301 -21.25 -0.60 -10.36
CA GLN A 301 -22.66 -0.77 -10.72
C GLN A 301 -23.40 -1.66 -9.72
N LYS A 302 -22.76 -2.71 -9.19
CA LYS A 302 -23.33 -3.55 -8.12
C LYS A 302 -23.53 -2.77 -6.84
N VAL A 303 -22.56 -1.94 -6.42
CA VAL A 303 -22.71 -1.08 -5.24
C VAL A 303 -23.89 -0.14 -5.41
N ALA A 304 -23.99 0.55 -6.56
CA ALA A 304 -25.11 1.45 -6.85
C ALA A 304 -26.47 0.73 -6.79
N ALA A 305 -26.54 -0.50 -7.31
CA ALA A 305 -27.74 -1.33 -7.24
C ALA A 305 -28.09 -1.75 -5.80
N LEU A 306 -27.11 -2.13 -4.98
CA LEU A 306 -27.31 -2.49 -3.56
C LEU A 306 -27.80 -1.29 -2.75
N VAL A 307 -27.18 -0.12 -2.92
CA VAL A 307 -27.55 1.12 -2.24
C VAL A 307 -28.97 1.54 -2.64
N SER A 308 -29.27 1.56 -3.94
CA SER A 308 -30.61 1.92 -4.43
C SER A 308 -31.67 0.92 -3.98
N GLY A 309 -31.40 -0.38 -4.12
CA GLY A 309 -32.31 -1.46 -3.74
C GLY A 309 -32.61 -1.48 -2.24
N SER A 310 -31.61 -1.28 -1.38
CA SER A 310 -31.80 -1.25 0.07
C SER A 310 -32.70 -0.09 0.53
N LYS A 311 -32.52 1.11 -0.06
CA LYS A 311 -33.38 2.28 0.19
C LYS A 311 -34.83 2.01 -0.24
N ILE A 312 -35.03 1.46 -1.45
CA ILE A 312 -36.35 1.10 -1.98
C ILE A 312 -37.03 0.06 -1.07
N LEU A 313 -36.32 -1.00 -0.69
CA LEU A 313 -36.84 -2.04 0.21
C LEU A 313 -37.27 -1.44 1.54
N ASN A 314 -36.41 -0.67 2.21
CA ASN A 314 -36.71 -0.09 3.51
C ASN A 314 -37.96 0.82 3.45
N PHE A 315 -38.05 1.68 2.43
CA PHE A 315 -39.16 2.61 2.28
C PHE A 315 -40.49 1.89 1.99
N HIS A 316 -40.53 1.05 0.96
CA HIS A 316 -41.78 0.43 0.52
C HIS A 316 -42.32 -0.60 1.51
N LEU A 317 -41.44 -1.36 2.17
CA LEU A 317 -41.86 -2.34 3.16
C LEU A 317 -42.44 -1.67 4.42
N ASN A 318 -41.85 -0.57 4.90
CA ASN A 318 -42.42 0.20 6.00
C ASN A 318 -43.76 0.87 5.60
N ASN A 319 -43.89 1.33 4.36
CA ASN A 319 -45.17 1.86 3.86
C ASN A 319 -46.28 0.79 3.80
N ILE A 320 -45.94 -0.46 3.46
CA ILE A 320 -46.88 -1.58 3.51
C ILE A 320 -47.35 -1.84 4.95
N ILE A 321 -46.43 -1.87 5.92
CA ILE A 321 -46.78 -2.06 7.33
C ILE A 321 -47.65 -0.90 7.83
N LYS A 322 -47.28 0.34 7.52
CA LYS A 322 -48.08 1.52 7.84
C LYS A 322 -49.51 1.39 7.28
N ALA A 323 -49.64 0.99 6.01
CA ALA A 323 -50.93 0.80 5.36
C ALA A 323 -51.78 -0.32 5.98
N CYS A 324 -51.18 -1.30 6.69
CA CYS A 324 -51.92 -2.26 7.50
C CYS A 324 -52.54 -1.64 8.76
N TYR A 325 -51.94 -0.60 9.35
CA TYR A 325 -52.41 0.01 10.60
C TYR A 325 -53.18 1.31 10.42
N ASP A 326 -53.11 1.92 9.24
CA ASP A 326 -53.95 3.04 8.85
C ASP A 326 -55.45 2.73 9.05
N GLU A 327 -56.24 3.77 9.39
CA GLU A 327 -57.68 3.63 9.61
C GLU A 327 -58.40 3.04 8.39
N HIS A 328 -59.19 1.99 8.64
CA HIS A 328 -59.98 1.29 7.63
C HIS A 328 -61.37 0.91 8.19
N PRO A 329 -62.47 1.15 7.45
CA PRO A 329 -63.85 0.97 7.94
C PRO A 329 -64.19 -0.46 8.41
N GLU A 330 -63.65 -1.49 7.75
CA GLU A 330 -64.13 -2.87 7.91
C GLU A 330 -63.27 -3.78 8.81
N ASN A 331 -62.32 -3.24 9.59
CA ASN A 331 -61.38 -3.99 10.46
C ASN A 331 -60.53 -5.10 9.76
N GLU A 332 -60.59 -5.23 8.42
CA GLU A 332 -59.80 -6.17 7.62
C GLU A 332 -58.40 -5.65 7.26
N ARG A 333 -57.68 -5.16 8.26
CA ARG A 333 -56.40 -4.45 8.16
C ARG A 333 -55.33 -5.15 7.32
N PHE A 334 -55.33 -6.48 7.25
CA PHE A 334 -54.30 -7.29 6.58
C PHE A 334 -54.79 -8.00 5.31
N ASN A 335 -55.99 -7.68 4.81
CA ASN A 335 -56.53 -8.27 3.60
C ASN A 335 -56.14 -7.42 2.38
N LYS A 336 -55.39 -8.02 1.45
CA LYS A 336 -54.89 -7.34 0.24
C LYS A 336 -56.00 -6.87 -0.71
N LYS A 337 -57.21 -7.45 -0.62
CA LYS A 337 -58.33 -7.15 -1.53
C LYS A 337 -59.20 -6.00 -1.02
N THR A 338 -59.55 -6.04 0.26
CA THR A 338 -60.50 -5.10 0.90
C THR A 338 -59.79 -3.86 1.44
N ASN A 339 -58.57 -3.98 1.97
CA ASN A 339 -57.78 -2.80 2.37
C ASN A 339 -57.17 -2.10 1.14
N LEU A 340 -57.85 -1.05 0.67
CA LEU A 340 -57.44 -0.26 -0.49
C LEU A 340 -56.08 0.43 -0.31
N ARG A 341 -55.76 0.89 0.91
CA ARG A 341 -54.46 1.52 1.22
C ARG A 341 -53.33 0.50 1.13
N LEU A 342 -53.52 -0.68 1.72
CA LEU A 342 -52.59 -1.79 1.62
C LEU A 342 -52.40 -2.23 0.17
N ARG A 343 -53.50 -2.38 -0.58
CA ARG A 343 -53.45 -2.72 -2.01
C ARG A 343 -52.63 -1.71 -2.81
N LYS A 344 -52.83 -0.41 -2.55
CA LYS A 344 -52.05 0.66 -3.19
C LYS A 344 -50.57 0.55 -2.84
N ALA A 345 -50.23 0.39 -1.55
CA ALA A 345 -48.84 0.24 -1.12
C ALA A 345 -48.14 -0.98 -1.75
N ILE A 346 -48.85 -2.10 -1.90
CA ILE A 346 -48.36 -3.30 -2.60
C ILE A 346 -48.12 -3.03 -4.08
N ILE A 347 -49.03 -2.33 -4.77
CA ILE A 347 -48.88 -1.98 -6.19
C ILE A 347 -47.65 -1.09 -6.39
N GLU A 348 -47.46 -0.07 -5.56
CA GLU A 348 -46.29 0.81 -5.63
C GLU A 348 -44.99 0.07 -5.33
N ALA A 349 -44.97 -0.84 -4.33
CA ALA A 349 -43.81 -1.67 -4.06
C ALA A 349 -43.44 -2.58 -5.25
N ARG A 350 -44.43 -3.17 -5.93
CA ARG A 350 -44.21 -4.00 -7.12
C ARG A 350 -43.68 -3.21 -8.31
N LYS A 351 -44.16 -1.97 -8.50
CA LYS A 351 -43.63 -1.06 -9.54
C LYS A 351 -42.15 -0.78 -9.34
N MET A 352 -41.69 -0.79 -8.09
CA MET A 352 -40.29 -0.57 -7.71
C MET A 352 -39.50 -1.89 -7.56
N SER A 353 -39.99 -2.99 -8.13
CA SER A 353 -39.33 -4.32 -8.13
C SER A 353 -39.06 -4.90 -6.74
N VAL A 354 -39.84 -4.54 -5.71
CA VAL A 354 -39.77 -5.20 -4.39
C VAL A 354 -40.21 -6.68 -4.52
N PRO A 355 -39.39 -7.65 -4.08
CA PRO A 355 -39.74 -9.07 -4.20
C PRO A 355 -41.02 -9.46 -3.43
N GLU A 356 -41.86 -10.30 -4.03
CA GLU A 356 -43.17 -10.67 -3.46
C GLU A 356 -43.05 -11.39 -2.11
N ASN A 357 -42.00 -12.20 -1.92
CA ASN A 357 -41.74 -12.87 -0.65
C ASN A 357 -41.49 -11.88 0.51
N TYR A 358 -40.89 -10.71 0.25
CA TYR A 358 -40.73 -9.65 1.25
C TYR A 358 -42.04 -8.95 1.54
N ILE A 359 -42.86 -8.65 0.51
CA ILE A 359 -44.20 -8.07 0.66
C ILE A 359 -45.07 -8.96 1.55
N ASP A 360 -45.10 -10.27 1.29
CA ASP A 360 -45.85 -11.23 2.10
C ASP A 360 -45.33 -11.32 3.53
N ARG A 361 -44.00 -11.30 3.70
CA ARG A 361 -43.36 -11.36 5.01
C ARG A 361 -43.75 -10.17 5.88
N VAL A 362 -43.76 -8.95 5.35
CA VAL A 362 -44.07 -7.76 6.15
C VAL A 362 -45.54 -7.65 6.53
N ILE A 363 -46.46 -8.14 5.68
CA ILE A 363 -47.88 -8.24 6.04
C ILE A 363 -48.07 -9.26 7.18
N LYS A 364 -47.32 -10.38 7.16
CA LYS A 364 -47.32 -11.35 8.27
C LYS A 364 -46.74 -10.74 9.55
N LEU A 365 -45.67 -9.97 9.47
CA LEU A 365 -45.12 -9.25 10.63
C LEU A 365 -46.12 -8.24 11.19
N ALA A 366 -46.83 -7.49 10.34
CA ALA A 366 -47.89 -6.59 10.78
C ALA A 366 -49.04 -7.37 11.48
N ARG A 367 -49.38 -8.58 11.03
CA ARG A 367 -50.35 -9.44 11.76
C ARG A 367 -49.88 -9.82 13.17
N LEU A 368 -48.56 -9.93 13.37
CA LEU A 368 -47.95 -10.23 14.67
C LEU A 368 -47.77 -8.99 15.56
N GLY A 369 -48.16 -7.80 15.10
CA GLY A 369 -48.12 -6.56 15.89
C GLY A 369 -46.95 -5.63 15.62
N PHE A 370 -46.05 -5.96 14.68
CA PHE A 370 -44.92 -5.10 14.32
C PHE A 370 -45.39 -3.87 13.53
N ARG A 371 -45.01 -2.67 13.96
CA ARG A 371 -45.42 -1.39 13.33
C ARG A 371 -44.41 -0.81 12.34
N SER A 372 -43.21 -1.36 12.31
CA SER A 372 -42.14 -1.03 11.37
C SER A 372 -41.23 -2.25 11.23
N ILE A 373 -40.38 -2.22 10.21
CA ILE A 373 -39.22 -3.10 10.12
C ILE A 373 -37.97 -2.28 9.86
N GLU A 374 -36.85 -2.78 10.33
CA GLU A 374 -35.55 -2.24 9.99
C GLU A 374 -34.96 -3.08 8.85
N VAL A 375 -34.81 -2.47 7.69
CA VAL A 375 -34.01 -3.02 6.60
C VAL A 375 -32.73 -2.21 6.54
N PRO A 376 -31.54 -2.83 6.66
CA PRO A 376 -30.27 -2.12 6.54
C PRO A 376 -30.23 -1.29 5.26
N VAL A 377 -29.90 0.00 5.39
CA VAL A 377 -29.75 0.91 4.27
C VAL A 377 -28.27 1.14 4.03
N TYR A 378 -27.81 0.73 2.84
CA TYR A 378 -26.42 0.91 2.45
C TYR A 378 -26.17 2.32 1.90
N ASN A 379 -24.89 2.70 1.85
CA ASN A 379 -24.44 3.97 1.29
C ASN A 379 -23.18 3.79 0.41
N GLU A 380 -22.82 4.86 -0.28
CA GLU A 380 -21.73 4.91 -1.26
C GLU A 380 -20.38 5.30 -0.63
N ASP A 381 -20.27 5.32 0.71
CA ASP A 381 -18.98 5.49 1.35
C ASP A 381 -18.10 4.26 1.06
N TRP A 382 -16.86 4.48 0.66
CA TRP A 382 -15.92 3.41 0.31
C TRP A 382 -15.57 2.47 1.47
N ASN A 383 -15.88 2.83 2.72
CA ASN A 383 -15.79 1.94 3.89
C ASN A 383 -17.13 1.30 4.26
N SER A 384 -18.18 1.48 3.45
CA SER A 384 -19.51 0.94 3.71
C SER A 384 -19.56 -0.58 3.52
N GLU A 385 -20.56 -1.20 4.15
CA GLU A 385 -20.82 -2.63 3.98
C GLU A 385 -21.06 -3.00 2.51
N ALA A 386 -21.63 -2.11 1.70
CA ALA A 386 -21.83 -2.38 0.27
C ALA A 386 -20.50 -2.58 -0.46
N TYR A 387 -19.53 -1.69 -0.26
CA TYR A 387 -18.19 -1.85 -0.82
C TYR A 387 -17.47 -3.09 -0.29
N LEU A 388 -17.71 -3.46 0.97
CA LEU A 388 -17.19 -4.70 1.54
C LEU A 388 -17.79 -5.96 0.90
N THR A 389 -18.90 -5.89 0.17
CA THR A 389 -19.52 -7.07 -0.49
C THR A 389 -19.10 -7.27 -1.95
N VAL A 390 -18.52 -6.27 -2.58
CA VAL A 390 -18.01 -6.32 -3.97
C VAL A 390 -16.50 -6.59 -4.01
N SER A 391 -15.97 -6.90 -5.20
CA SER A 391 -14.56 -7.27 -5.39
C SER A 391 -13.77 -6.23 -6.19
N GLY A 392 -12.45 -6.35 -6.20
CA GLY A 392 -11.54 -5.48 -6.98
C GLY A 392 -11.26 -4.12 -6.34
N GLN A 393 -11.57 -3.95 -5.05
CA GLN A 393 -11.49 -2.67 -4.33
C GLN A 393 -10.19 -2.50 -3.54
N ASN A 394 -9.40 -3.57 -3.38
CA ASN A 394 -8.18 -3.62 -2.57
C ASN A 394 -6.92 -3.79 -3.43
N SER A 395 -7.02 -3.53 -4.74
CA SER A 395 -5.88 -3.43 -5.66
C SER A 395 -6.04 -2.25 -6.62
N ASN A 396 -4.91 -1.72 -7.05
CA ASN A 396 -4.80 -0.96 -8.28
C ASN A 396 -4.68 -1.96 -9.42
N ASN A 397 -5.38 -1.71 -10.53
CA ASN A 397 -5.37 -2.56 -11.71
C ASN A 397 -4.70 -1.78 -12.85
N SER A 398 -3.84 -2.42 -13.62
CA SER A 398 -3.23 -1.80 -14.80
C SER A 398 -3.10 -2.78 -15.96
N VAL A 399 -3.42 -2.28 -17.15
CA VAL A 399 -3.21 -3.02 -18.39
C VAL A 399 -1.81 -2.70 -18.93
N ARG A 400 -1.04 -3.74 -19.26
CA ARG A 400 0.24 -3.60 -19.98
C ARG A 400 -0.01 -3.61 -21.48
N VAL A 401 0.24 -2.46 -22.12
CA VAL A 401 0.11 -2.28 -23.57
C VAL A 401 1.47 -2.21 -24.23
N THR A 402 1.57 -2.71 -25.47
CA THR A 402 2.81 -2.68 -26.25
C THR A 402 2.77 -1.57 -27.30
N ASN A 403 3.93 -1.18 -27.83
CA ASN A 403 3.99 -0.27 -28.98
C ASN A 403 3.20 -0.84 -30.17
N GLN A 404 3.19 -2.17 -30.37
CA GLN A 404 2.42 -2.82 -31.43
C GLN A 404 0.91 -2.66 -31.23
N PHE A 405 0.41 -2.79 -30.00
CA PHE A 405 -1.00 -2.55 -29.70
C PHE A 405 -1.39 -1.10 -30.00
N MET A 406 -0.57 -0.13 -29.58
CA MET A 406 -0.83 1.28 -29.85
C MET A 406 -0.84 1.59 -31.35
N GLN A 407 0.05 0.98 -32.13
CA GLN A 407 0.01 1.10 -33.59
C GLN A 407 -1.24 0.46 -34.19
N ALA A 408 -1.67 -0.69 -33.68
CA ALA A 408 -2.91 -1.32 -34.13
C ALA A 408 -4.14 -0.44 -33.85
N VAL A 409 -4.19 0.26 -32.71
CA VAL A 409 -5.24 1.25 -32.42
C VAL A 409 -5.21 2.39 -33.45
N LEU A 410 -4.04 2.99 -33.69
CA LEU A 410 -3.90 4.11 -34.63
C LEU A 410 -4.26 3.75 -36.08
N ASN A 411 -4.00 2.51 -36.48
CA ASN A 411 -4.23 2.02 -37.84
C ASN A 411 -5.62 1.37 -38.02
N ASN A 412 -6.40 1.23 -36.95
CA ASN A 412 -7.63 0.45 -36.92
C ASN A 412 -7.43 -1.01 -37.38
N ASP A 413 -6.38 -1.64 -36.85
CA ASP A 413 -6.06 -3.05 -37.09
C ASP A 413 -6.71 -3.96 -36.03
N SER A 414 -6.83 -5.24 -36.37
CA SER A 414 -7.29 -6.26 -35.43
C SER A 414 -6.25 -6.61 -34.36
N TRP A 415 -6.70 -6.91 -33.14
CA TRP A 415 -5.88 -7.42 -32.04
C TRP A 415 -6.28 -8.82 -31.61
N ASN A 416 -5.29 -9.69 -31.39
CA ASN A 416 -5.49 -11.10 -31.06
C ASN A 416 -5.21 -11.39 -29.59
N LEU A 417 -6.09 -12.17 -28.96
CA LEU A 417 -5.88 -12.73 -27.63
C LEU A 417 -5.42 -14.18 -27.73
N TYR A 418 -4.59 -14.61 -26.78
CA TYR A 418 -3.97 -15.93 -26.81
C TYR A 418 -4.03 -16.64 -25.47
N TRP A 419 -4.61 -17.84 -25.46
CA TRP A 419 -4.47 -18.79 -24.37
C TRP A 419 -3.00 -19.04 -24.02
N ARG A 420 -2.70 -19.10 -22.72
CA ARG A 420 -1.32 -19.30 -22.24
C ARG A 420 -0.83 -20.71 -22.50
N THR A 421 -1.72 -21.68 -22.44
CA THR A 421 -1.44 -23.07 -22.86
C THR A 421 -1.11 -23.15 -24.36
N GLU A 422 -1.79 -22.38 -25.21
CA GLU A 422 -1.55 -22.34 -26.66
C GLU A 422 -0.23 -21.63 -26.99
N LYS A 423 0.10 -20.51 -26.32
CA LYS A 423 1.43 -19.89 -26.43
C LYS A 423 2.55 -20.87 -26.09
N LYS A 424 2.42 -21.59 -24.97
CA LYS A 424 3.40 -22.62 -24.54
C LYS A 424 3.51 -23.76 -25.56
N LYS A 425 2.38 -24.22 -26.11
CA LYS A 425 2.34 -25.29 -27.14
C LYS A 425 2.99 -24.84 -28.45
N ALA A 426 2.60 -23.67 -28.96
CA ALA A 426 3.11 -23.11 -30.20
C ALA A 426 4.63 -22.91 -30.16
N ASN A 427 5.16 -22.43 -29.03
CA ASN A 427 6.60 -22.28 -28.83
C ASN A 427 7.34 -23.64 -28.89
N LYS A 428 6.80 -24.69 -28.25
CA LYS A 428 7.38 -26.05 -28.32
C LYS A 428 7.35 -26.63 -29.73
N GLU A 429 6.34 -26.28 -30.50
CA GLU A 429 6.14 -26.73 -31.89
C GLU A 429 6.85 -25.83 -32.92
N GLY A 430 7.50 -24.75 -32.51
CA GLY A 430 8.20 -23.82 -33.40
C GLY A 430 7.28 -23.06 -34.36
N ARG A 431 6.02 -22.79 -33.96
CA ARG A 431 5.01 -22.11 -34.79
C ARG A 431 4.42 -20.90 -34.09
N ALA A 432 3.70 -20.08 -34.87
CA ALA A 432 2.89 -19.00 -34.31
C ALA A 432 1.71 -19.55 -33.47
N PRO A 433 1.36 -18.89 -32.35
CA PRO A 433 0.19 -19.25 -31.55
C PRO A 433 -1.10 -18.93 -32.31
N LYS A 434 -2.12 -19.78 -32.14
CA LYS A 434 -3.46 -19.52 -32.67
C LYS A 434 -4.23 -18.62 -31.72
N ALA A 435 -4.83 -17.56 -32.24
CA ALA A 435 -5.67 -16.67 -31.46
C ALA A 435 -6.92 -17.43 -30.95
N CYS A 436 -7.29 -17.20 -29.69
CA CYS A 436 -8.55 -17.71 -29.14
C CYS A 436 -9.72 -16.75 -29.35
N LYS A 437 -9.44 -15.45 -29.45
CA LYS A 437 -10.39 -14.37 -29.75
C LYS A 437 -9.66 -13.25 -30.47
N THR A 438 -10.35 -12.53 -31.35
CA THR A 438 -9.82 -11.39 -32.10
C THR A 438 -10.82 -10.24 -31.96
N PHE A 439 -10.32 -9.03 -31.73
CA PHE A 439 -11.07 -7.78 -31.62
C PHE A 439 -10.56 -6.76 -32.62
N GLN A 440 -11.29 -5.65 -32.81
CA GLN A 440 -10.63 -4.43 -33.26
C GLN A 440 -9.82 -3.85 -32.11
N ALA A 441 -8.61 -3.34 -32.38
CA ALA A 441 -7.79 -2.75 -31.34
C ALA A 441 -8.46 -1.52 -30.72
N GLU A 442 -9.18 -0.73 -31.53
CA GLU A 442 -9.96 0.44 -31.10
C GLU A 442 -11.04 0.07 -30.08
N ASP A 443 -11.80 -1.02 -30.29
CA ASP A 443 -12.83 -1.46 -29.33
C ASP A 443 -12.25 -1.72 -27.93
N LEU A 444 -11.11 -2.41 -27.86
CA LEU A 444 -10.43 -2.67 -26.57
C LEU A 444 -9.87 -1.39 -25.95
N TRP A 445 -9.41 -0.45 -26.77
CA TRP A 445 -8.93 0.85 -26.29
C TRP A 445 -10.07 1.71 -25.73
N ASP A 446 -11.22 1.72 -26.39
CA ASP A 446 -12.44 2.40 -25.95
C ASP A 446 -12.95 1.81 -24.63
N ASP A 447 -12.92 0.48 -24.47
CA ASP A 447 -13.24 -0.19 -23.21
C ASP A 447 -12.29 0.27 -22.08
N ILE A 448 -10.99 0.36 -22.34
CA ILE A 448 -10.00 0.86 -21.36
C ILE A 448 -10.31 2.31 -20.98
N ALA A 449 -10.54 3.17 -21.97
CA ALA A 449 -10.80 4.59 -21.76
C ALA A 449 -12.10 4.81 -20.98
N TYR A 450 -13.16 4.09 -21.34
CA TYR A 450 -14.44 4.12 -20.64
C TYR A 450 -14.32 3.62 -19.21
N ALA A 451 -13.62 2.50 -18.99
CA ALA A 451 -13.43 1.96 -17.65
C ALA A 451 -12.63 2.90 -16.75
N ALA A 452 -11.54 3.48 -17.27
CA ALA A 452 -10.72 4.46 -16.55
C ALA A 452 -11.52 5.73 -16.23
N TRP A 453 -12.36 6.23 -17.16
CA TRP A 453 -13.26 7.35 -16.88
C TRP A 453 -14.32 7.01 -15.84
N SER A 454 -14.92 5.82 -15.93
CA SER A 454 -16.03 5.40 -15.08
C SER A 454 -15.60 4.98 -13.68
N SER A 455 -14.37 4.49 -13.49
CA SER A 455 -13.94 3.86 -12.23
C SER A 455 -12.52 4.19 -11.78
N ALA A 456 -11.79 5.04 -12.52
CA ALA A 456 -10.36 5.34 -12.33
C ALA A 456 -9.39 4.15 -12.55
N ASP A 457 -9.90 3.01 -13.00
CA ASP A 457 -9.13 1.80 -13.34
C ASP A 457 -9.66 1.17 -14.65
N PRO A 458 -8.83 0.43 -15.39
CA PRO A 458 -7.42 0.17 -15.11
C PRO A 458 -6.52 1.35 -15.53
N GLY A 459 -5.39 1.50 -14.84
CA GLY A 459 -4.27 2.31 -15.32
C GLY A 459 -3.58 1.67 -16.54
N LEU A 460 -2.60 2.38 -17.10
CA LEU A 460 -1.81 1.92 -18.25
C LEU A 460 -0.33 1.78 -17.89
N GLN A 461 0.28 0.73 -18.40
CA GLN A 461 1.72 0.49 -18.36
C GLN A 461 2.23 0.20 -19.78
N TYR A 462 3.12 1.05 -20.28
CA TYR A 462 3.66 0.92 -21.64
C TYR A 462 4.82 -0.07 -21.65
N ASP A 463 4.51 -1.35 -21.80
CA ASP A 463 5.44 -2.46 -21.67
C ASP A 463 6.73 -2.29 -22.49
N THR A 464 6.56 -2.00 -23.77
CA THR A 464 7.70 -1.88 -24.69
C THR A 464 8.57 -0.70 -24.31
N THR A 465 7.99 0.46 -24.03
CA THR A 465 8.73 1.64 -23.57
C THR A 465 9.46 1.36 -22.25
N ILE A 466 8.82 0.73 -21.27
CA ILE A 466 9.48 0.37 -20.00
C ILE A 466 10.72 -0.49 -20.27
N ASN A 467 10.63 -1.47 -21.16
CA ASN A 467 11.76 -2.35 -21.48
C ASN A 467 12.81 -1.73 -22.42
N GLU A 468 12.45 -0.72 -23.23
CA GLU A 468 13.40 0.05 -24.06
C GLU A 468 14.41 0.84 -23.19
N TRP A 469 14.01 1.24 -21.98
CA TRP A 469 14.87 1.93 -21.00
C TRP A 469 15.47 0.99 -19.95
N HIS A 470 15.30 -0.32 -20.10
CA HIS A 470 15.77 -1.30 -19.12
C HIS A 470 17.30 -1.43 -19.11
N THR A 471 17.90 -1.18 -17.96
CA THR A 471 19.35 -1.21 -17.78
C THR A 471 19.93 -2.61 -17.54
N CYS A 472 19.09 -3.61 -17.26
CA CYS A 472 19.51 -5.00 -16.96
C CYS A 472 18.75 -6.03 -17.82
N LEU A 473 18.56 -5.75 -19.12
CA LEU A 473 17.76 -6.59 -20.02
C LEU A 473 18.25 -8.05 -20.12
N GLY A 474 19.56 -8.27 -19.94
CA GLY A 474 20.16 -9.61 -19.95
C GLY A 474 19.66 -10.53 -18.83
N ASP A 475 19.16 -9.95 -17.73
CA ASP A 475 18.69 -10.68 -16.55
C ASP A 475 17.17 -10.93 -16.55
N GLY A 476 16.49 -10.45 -17.58
CA GLY A 476 15.06 -10.64 -17.80
C GLY A 476 14.32 -9.34 -18.11
N ALA A 477 13.08 -9.47 -18.57
CA ALA A 477 12.20 -8.32 -18.84
C ALA A 477 11.58 -7.78 -17.54
N ILE A 478 11.29 -6.48 -17.52
CA ILE A 478 10.43 -5.85 -16.51
C ILE A 478 8.98 -6.20 -16.85
N ARG A 479 8.29 -6.87 -15.92
CA ARG A 479 6.94 -7.42 -16.16
C ARG A 479 5.85 -6.73 -15.38
N ALA A 480 6.17 -6.12 -14.25
CA ALA A 480 5.21 -5.45 -13.38
C ALA A 480 5.85 -4.24 -12.71
N SER A 481 5.07 -3.60 -11.86
CA SER A 481 5.49 -2.50 -11.00
C SER A 481 5.07 -2.77 -9.56
N ASN A 482 5.50 -1.91 -8.65
CA ASN A 482 4.87 -1.78 -7.33
C ASN A 482 3.47 -1.11 -7.43
N PRO A 483 2.71 -0.99 -6.31
CA PRO A 483 1.36 -0.41 -6.29
C PRO A 483 1.16 0.96 -6.94
N CYS A 484 2.16 1.84 -6.91
CA CYS A 484 2.04 3.20 -7.43
C CYS A 484 2.78 3.44 -8.76
N SER A 485 3.30 2.38 -9.39
CA SER A 485 3.97 2.40 -10.69
C SER A 485 5.25 3.25 -10.80
N GLU A 486 5.86 3.64 -9.69
CA GLU A 486 7.12 4.39 -9.64
C GLU A 486 8.36 3.49 -9.58
N TYR A 487 8.21 2.22 -9.23
CA TYR A 487 9.27 1.22 -9.25
C TYR A 487 9.01 0.20 -10.35
N MET A 488 9.84 0.27 -11.40
CA MET A 488 9.84 -0.62 -12.57
C MET A 488 11.17 -1.36 -12.61
N PHE A 489 11.17 -2.63 -12.23
CA PHE A 489 12.37 -3.45 -12.21
C PHE A 489 12.03 -4.94 -12.36
N LEU A 490 13.04 -5.81 -12.28
CA LEU A 490 12.89 -7.26 -12.41
C LEU A 490 11.91 -7.83 -11.39
N ASP A 491 11.23 -8.91 -11.74
CA ASP A 491 10.42 -9.64 -10.76
C ASP A 491 11.25 -10.15 -9.59
N ASP A 492 10.59 -10.30 -8.44
CA ASP A 492 11.16 -10.74 -7.18
C ASP A 492 12.27 -9.79 -6.70
N THR A 493 11.98 -8.50 -6.68
CA THR A 493 12.88 -7.44 -6.20
C THR A 493 12.13 -6.45 -5.32
N ALA A 494 12.87 -5.67 -4.53
CA ALA A 494 12.33 -4.67 -3.64
C ALA A 494 13.06 -3.33 -3.76
N CYS A 495 12.31 -2.25 -3.58
CA CYS A 495 12.83 -0.90 -3.52
C CYS A 495 12.46 -0.23 -2.20
N ASN A 496 13.45 0.43 -1.61
CA ASN A 496 13.25 1.38 -0.54
C ASN A 496 13.29 2.79 -1.10
N LEU A 497 12.49 3.66 -0.51
CA LEU A 497 12.28 5.01 -1.01
C LEU A 497 12.60 6.05 0.06
N ALA A 498 13.07 7.20 -0.39
CA ALA A 498 13.13 8.42 0.40
C ALA A 498 12.80 9.61 -0.50
N SER A 499 12.27 10.67 0.09
CA SER A 499 11.96 11.90 -0.65
C SER A 499 12.58 13.09 0.03
N LEU A 500 13.30 13.90 -0.74
CA LEU A 500 13.81 15.21 -0.31
C LEU A 500 12.72 16.27 -0.49
N ASN A 501 12.50 17.09 0.54
CA ASN A 501 11.55 18.19 0.50
C ASN A 501 12.17 19.40 -0.20
N LEU A 502 11.83 19.64 -1.47
CA LEU A 502 12.46 20.67 -2.29
C LEU A 502 12.35 22.08 -1.69
N VAL A 503 11.25 22.36 -0.99
CA VAL A 503 11.01 23.67 -0.35
C VAL A 503 12.04 24.00 0.73
N LYS A 504 12.64 22.99 1.38
CA LYS A 504 13.67 23.21 2.42
C LYS A 504 15.01 23.66 1.85
N PHE A 505 15.20 23.53 0.54
CA PHE A 505 16.39 23.98 -0.16
C PHE A 505 16.18 25.33 -0.83
N TYR A 506 15.00 25.93 -0.74
CA TYR A 506 14.70 27.23 -1.34
C TYR A 506 14.67 28.34 -0.29
N ASN A 507 15.36 29.45 -0.57
CA ASN A 507 15.32 30.65 0.27
C ASN A 507 14.32 31.66 -0.31
N ASP A 508 13.28 31.99 0.46
CA ASP A 508 12.20 32.87 0.03
C ASP A 508 12.65 34.35 -0.13
N GLU A 509 13.68 34.78 0.62
CA GLU A 509 14.19 36.16 0.59
C GLU A 509 15.11 36.41 -0.61
N SER A 510 16.06 35.50 -0.84
CA SER A 510 16.99 35.62 -1.97
C SER A 510 16.44 35.03 -3.27
N GLN A 511 15.33 34.28 -3.19
CA GLN A 511 14.73 33.54 -4.30
C GLN A 511 15.68 32.54 -4.98
N ILE A 512 16.64 32.00 -4.21
CA ILE A 512 17.66 31.07 -4.71
C ILE A 512 17.40 29.67 -4.17
N PHE A 513 17.48 28.68 -5.06
CA PHE A 513 17.54 27.26 -4.69
C PHE A 513 18.98 26.88 -4.34
N ASN A 514 19.20 26.39 -3.12
CA ASN A 514 20.49 25.97 -2.61
C ASN A 514 20.84 24.56 -3.10
N VAL A 515 21.53 24.53 -4.25
CA VAL A 515 21.99 23.29 -4.89
C VAL A 515 22.98 22.52 -4.02
N GLU A 516 23.86 23.20 -3.27
CA GLU A 516 24.89 22.53 -2.47
C GLU A 516 24.29 21.76 -1.30
N SER A 517 23.33 22.33 -0.58
CA SER A 517 22.64 21.60 0.48
C SER A 517 21.77 20.46 -0.07
N TYR A 518 21.16 20.64 -1.24
CA TYR A 518 20.42 19.57 -1.93
C TYR A 518 21.33 18.40 -2.32
N ARG A 519 22.51 18.67 -2.88
CA ARG A 519 23.53 17.65 -3.22
C ARG A 519 24.04 16.92 -1.99
N HIS A 520 24.29 17.65 -0.90
CA HIS A 520 24.71 17.06 0.37
C HIS A 520 23.67 16.09 0.93
N ALA A 521 22.40 16.54 1.02
CA ALA A 521 21.30 15.68 1.46
C ALA A 521 21.12 14.46 0.54
N THR A 522 21.21 14.65 -0.78
CA THR A 522 21.12 13.56 -1.79
C THR A 522 22.17 12.48 -1.53
N ARG A 523 23.43 12.88 -1.31
CA ARG A 523 24.53 11.94 -1.01
C ARG A 523 24.27 11.15 0.26
N LEU A 524 23.86 11.82 1.34
CA LEU A 524 23.62 11.19 2.64
C LEU A 524 22.44 10.22 2.59
N TRP A 525 21.33 10.61 1.96
CA TRP A 525 20.16 9.74 1.83
C TRP A 525 20.39 8.57 0.88
N THR A 526 21.25 8.72 -0.13
CA THR A 526 21.68 7.58 -0.96
C THR A 526 22.36 6.51 -0.11
N ILE A 527 23.21 6.91 0.84
CA ILE A 527 23.87 5.98 1.78
C ILE A 527 22.83 5.31 2.70
N VAL A 528 21.83 6.04 3.21
CA VAL A 528 20.73 5.45 3.99
C VAL A 528 19.99 4.39 3.19
N LEU A 529 19.66 4.69 1.92
CA LEU A 529 18.94 3.76 1.08
C LEU A 529 19.76 2.50 0.84
N GLU A 530 21.04 2.65 0.57
CA GLU A 530 21.97 1.56 0.35
C GLU A 530 22.10 0.67 1.61
N ILE A 531 22.33 1.26 2.79
CA ILE A 531 22.46 0.54 4.07
C ILE A 531 21.18 -0.22 4.37
N SER A 532 20.04 0.33 3.98
CA SER A 532 18.75 -0.30 4.20
C SER A 532 18.58 -1.60 3.42
N VAL A 533 19.20 -1.75 2.24
CA VAL A 533 19.26 -3.03 1.51
C VAL A 533 20.04 -4.06 2.32
N LEU A 534 21.18 -3.63 2.89
CA LEU A 534 22.09 -4.48 3.66
C LEU A 534 21.47 -5.01 4.97
N MET A 535 20.72 -4.17 5.69
CA MET A 535 20.13 -4.56 6.98
C MET A 535 18.80 -5.30 6.86
N ALA A 536 18.17 -5.32 5.68
CA ALA A 536 16.79 -5.78 5.52
C ALA A 536 16.63 -7.30 5.49
N GLN A 537 15.42 -7.75 5.85
CA GLN A 537 14.89 -9.08 5.55
C GLN A 537 13.67 -9.00 4.62
N TYR A 538 13.41 -10.07 3.87
CA TYR A 538 12.48 -10.14 2.74
C TYR A 538 11.60 -11.41 2.80
N PRO A 539 10.39 -11.43 2.22
CA PRO A 539 9.41 -12.50 2.44
C PRO A 539 9.69 -13.81 1.67
N SER A 540 10.65 -13.82 0.75
CA SER A 540 11.09 -14.98 -0.03
C SER A 540 12.59 -14.95 -0.28
N LYS A 541 13.13 -16.10 -0.70
CA LYS A 541 14.55 -16.30 -1.01
C LYS A 541 14.98 -15.47 -2.21
N GLU A 542 14.18 -15.47 -3.25
CA GLU A 542 14.43 -14.80 -4.52
C GLU A 542 14.50 -13.29 -4.31
N ILE A 543 13.57 -12.72 -3.54
CA ILE A 543 13.56 -11.28 -3.23
C ILE A 543 14.78 -10.90 -2.40
N ALA A 544 15.14 -11.70 -1.39
CA ALA A 544 16.33 -11.43 -0.59
C ALA A 544 17.61 -11.42 -1.45
N GLN A 545 17.77 -12.44 -2.30
CA GLN A 545 18.95 -12.57 -3.16
C GLN A 545 19.04 -11.44 -4.18
N LYS A 546 17.99 -11.26 -5.00
CA LYS A 546 18.01 -10.26 -6.07
C LYS A 546 18.07 -8.83 -5.53
N SER A 547 17.37 -8.51 -4.44
CA SER A 547 17.45 -7.16 -3.85
C SER A 547 18.87 -6.85 -3.36
N TYR A 548 19.59 -7.86 -2.84
CA TYR A 548 20.99 -7.71 -2.44
C TYR A 548 21.94 -7.53 -3.63
N GLU A 549 21.72 -8.27 -4.71
CA GLU A 549 22.53 -8.23 -5.94
C GLU A 549 22.36 -6.92 -6.71
N TYR A 550 21.12 -6.50 -6.96
CA TYR A 550 20.83 -5.32 -7.79
C TYR A 550 20.83 -4.00 -7.00
N ARG A 551 20.61 -4.05 -5.68
CA ARG A 551 20.63 -2.89 -4.77
C ARG A 551 19.81 -1.70 -5.29
N THR A 552 18.59 -1.94 -5.77
CA THR A 552 17.75 -0.87 -6.33
C THR A 552 17.35 0.15 -5.27
N LEU A 553 17.59 1.44 -5.54
CA LEU A 553 17.32 2.56 -4.64
C LEU A 553 16.34 3.53 -5.28
N GLY A 554 15.40 4.08 -4.51
CA GLY A 554 14.47 5.10 -4.99
C GLY A 554 14.56 6.40 -4.21
N LEU A 555 15.54 7.24 -4.54
CA LEU A 555 15.62 8.60 -4.01
C LEU A 555 14.83 9.55 -4.92
N GLY A 556 13.71 10.04 -4.42
CA GLY A 556 12.87 11.03 -5.10
C GLY A 556 12.86 12.38 -4.39
N TYR A 557 11.88 13.19 -4.77
CA TYR A 557 11.64 14.50 -4.18
C TYR A 557 10.14 14.72 -3.95
N ALA A 558 9.83 15.67 -3.07
CA ALA A 558 8.47 16.09 -2.74
C ALA A 558 8.34 17.62 -2.78
N ASN A 559 7.10 18.10 -2.85
CA ASN A 559 6.75 19.53 -2.83
C ASN A 559 7.25 20.35 -4.03
N LEU A 560 7.42 19.73 -5.20
CA LEU A 560 7.72 20.44 -6.45
C LEU A 560 6.67 21.53 -6.76
N GLY A 561 5.38 21.21 -6.67
CA GLY A 561 4.33 22.21 -6.88
C GLY A 561 4.41 23.38 -5.90
N SER A 562 4.69 23.12 -4.63
CA SER A 562 4.88 24.18 -3.63
C SER A 562 6.14 25.02 -3.88
N LEU A 563 7.22 24.42 -4.38
CA LEU A 563 8.41 25.14 -4.79
C LEU A 563 8.07 26.10 -5.95
N LEU A 564 7.44 25.60 -7.01
CA LEU A 564 7.04 26.41 -8.17
C LEU A 564 6.11 27.56 -7.75
N MET A 565 5.13 27.29 -6.88
CA MET A 565 4.25 28.33 -6.32
C MET A 565 5.03 29.41 -5.56
N ARG A 566 6.04 29.03 -4.75
CA ARG A 566 6.91 29.97 -4.02
C ARG A 566 7.82 30.79 -4.94
N GLN A 567 8.17 30.23 -6.10
CA GLN A 567 8.90 30.93 -7.16
C GLN A 567 7.99 31.83 -8.02
N GLY A 568 6.67 31.74 -7.85
CA GLY A 568 5.71 32.47 -8.70
C GLY A 568 5.56 31.86 -10.11
N ILE A 569 5.92 30.59 -10.29
CA ILE A 569 5.91 29.89 -11.59
C ILE A 569 4.65 29.00 -11.67
N PRO A 570 3.77 29.20 -12.67
CA PRO A 570 2.62 28.32 -12.89
C PRO A 570 3.06 26.89 -13.23
N TYR A 571 2.38 25.90 -12.67
CA TYR A 571 2.73 24.48 -12.88
C TYR A 571 2.63 24.07 -14.37
N ASP A 572 1.57 24.50 -15.05
CA ASP A 572 1.37 24.29 -16.49
C ASP A 572 2.05 25.43 -17.28
N SER A 573 3.38 25.45 -17.28
CA SER A 573 4.17 26.43 -18.02
C SER A 573 5.47 25.84 -18.56
N LYS A 574 6.00 26.43 -19.64
CA LYS A 574 7.30 26.05 -20.20
C LYS A 574 8.43 26.21 -19.18
N ASP A 575 8.35 27.23 -18.33
CA ASP A 575 9.34 27.49 -17.29
C ASP A 575 9.33 26.38 -16.23
N ALA A 576 8.15 25.95 -15.77
CA ALA A 576 8.02 24.81 -14.87
C ALA A 576 8.56 23.53 -15.52
N SER A 577 8.22 23.25 -16.77
CA SER A 577 8.73 22.08 -17.51
C SER A 577 10.25 22.10 -17.71
N ALA A 578 10.89 23.27 -17.78
CA ALA A 578 12.34 23.39 -17.90
C ALA A 578 13.08 23.19 -16.56
N ILE A 579 12.40 23.43 -15.44
CA ILE A 579 12.94 23.20 -14.08
C ILE A 579 12.86 21.73 -13.69
N CYS A 580 11.81 21.03 -14.13
CA CYS A 580 11.56 19.61 -13.86
C CYS A 580 12.45 18.74 -14.75
#